data_AF-A0A2E9URX1-F1
#
_entry.id   AF-A0A2E9URX1-F1
#
_cell.length_a   1.000
_cell.length_b   1.000
_cell.length_c   1.000
_cell.angle_alpha   90.00
_cell.angle_beta   90.00
_cell.angle_gamma   90.00
#
_symmetry.space_group_name_H-M   'P 1'
#
loop_
_entity.id
_entity.type
_entity.pdbx_description
1 polymer ?
#
loop_
_entity_poly.entity_id
_entity_poly.type
_entity_poly.pdbx_seq_one_letter_code
_entity_poly.pdbx_strand_id
1 'polypeptide(L)' 'TIPDLVTEMYKETPHILHMAAGQSVFSHLVQLVENEAILTEGDPSADGIYKPLRKS' A
#
# COMPACT_ATOMS: atom_id res chain seq x y z
N THR A 1 4.89 2.37 5.25
CA THR A 1 4.41 0.97 5.27
C THR A 1 2.91 0.95 4.99
N ILE A 2 2.26 -0.21 4.82
CA ILE A 2 0.80 -0.27 4.62
C ILE A 2 0.01 0.31 5.81
N PRO A 3 0.34 0.03 7.08
CA PRO A 3 -0.30 0.69 8.22
C PRO A 3 -0.20 2.22 8.21
N ASP A 4 0.96 2.77 7.80
CA ASP A 4 1.14 4.22 7.70
C ASP A 4 0.22 4.81 6.62
N LEU A 5 0.15 4.15 5.45
CA LEU A 5 -0.75 4.57 4.36
C LEU A 5 -2.21 4.55 4.81
N VAL A 6 -2.63 3.49 5.51
CA VAL A 6 -4.00 3.38 6.03
C VAL A 6 -4.29 4.49 7.04
N THR A 7 -3.36 4.75 7.96
CA THR A 7 -3.52 5.77 8.99
C THR A 7 -3.68 7.17 8.39
N GLU A 8 -2.88 7.49 7.37
CA GLU A 8 -2.95 8.79 6.70
C GLU A 8 -4.18 8.93 5.78
N MET A 9 -4.53 7.88 5.01
CA MET A 9 -5.61 7.92 4.02
C MET A 9 -7.01 7.78 4.65
N TYR A 10 -7.14 6.95 5.70
CA TYR A 10 -8.42 6.60 6.33
C TYR A 10 -8.58 7.25 7.71
N LYS A 11 -7.99 8.44 7.90
CA LYS A 11 -8.00 9.18 9.17
C LYS A 11 -9.39 9.42 9.76
N GLU A 12 -10.40 9.62 8.92
CA GLU A 12 -11.80 9.84 9.35
C GLU A 12 -12.64 8.56 9.36
N THR A 13 -12.04 7.42 8.97
CA THR A 13 -12.73 6.11 8.96
C THR A 13 -12.60 5.44 10.32
N PRO A 14 -13.67 4.81 10.84
CA PRO A 14 -13.59 4.04 12.09
C PRO A 14 -12.47 3.01 12.08
N HIS A 15 -11.69 2.95 13.17
CA HIS A 15 -10.55 2.04 13.32
C HIS A 15 -10.89 0.56 13.08
N ILE A 16 -12.13 0.15 13.36
CA ILE A 16 -12.60 -1.23 13.09
C ILE A 16 -12.53 -1.60 11.60
N LEU A 17 -12.55 -0.61 10.70
CA LEU A 17 -12.46 -0.81 9.26
C LEU A 17 -11.02 -0.71 8.73
N HIS A 18 -10.05 -0.34 9.57
CA HIS A 18 -8.66 -0.17 9.13
C HIS A 18 -8.04 -1.48 8.65
N MET A 19 -8.45 -2.63 9.18
CA MET A 19 -8.01 -3.92 8.66
C MET A 19 -8.49 -4.17 7.23
N ALA A 20 -9.77 -3.90 6.95
CA ALA A 20 -10.33 -4.02 5.60
C ALA A 20 -9.69 -3.01 4.63
N ALA A 21 -9.46 -1.78 5.10
CA ALA A 21 -8.73 -0.76 4.35
C ALA A 21 -7.31 -1.21 4.02
N GLY A 22 -6.59 -1.83 4.96
CA GLY A 22 -5.26 -2.39 4.74
C GLY A 22 -5.24 -3.47 3.65
N GLN A 23 -6.23 -4.36 3.61
CA GLN A 23 -6.36 -5.36 2.55
C GLN A 23 -6.60 -4.72 1.17
N SER A 24 -7.47 -3.71 1.11
CA SER A 24 -7.71 -2.96 -0.14
C SER A 24 -6.45 -2.25 -0.62
N VAL A 25 -5.74 -1.55 0.28
CA VAL A 25 -4.46 -0.89 -0.04
C VAL A 25 -3.43 -1.91 -0.54
N PHE A 26 -3.29 -3.05 0.13
CA PHE A 26 -2.35 -4.09 -0.30
C PHE A 26 -2.67 -4.61 -1.71
N SER A 27 -3.93 -4.91 -2.01
CA SER A 27 -4.34 -5.37 -3.34
C SER A 27 -4.00 -4.35 -4.43
N HIS A 28 -4.15 -3.06 -4.16
CA HIS A 28 -3.76 -2.02 -5.11
C HIS A 28 -2.24 -1.91 -5.28
N LEU A 29 -1.46 -2.06 -4.20
CA LEU A 29 0.00 -2.03 -4.28
C LEU A 29 0.54 -3.22 -5.10
N VAL A 30 -0.01 -4.42 -4.92
CA VAL A 30 0.32 -5.60 -5.75
C VAL A 30 0.11 -5.29 -7.22
N GLN A 31 -1.08 -4.79 -7.57
CA GLN A 31 -1.41 -4.43 -8.96
C GLN A 31 -0.49 -3.35 -9.53
N LEU A 32 -0.09 -2.37 -8.71
CA LEU A 32 0.84 -1.31 -9.14
C LEU A 32 2.27 -1.84 -9.34
N VAL A 33 2.70 -2.84 -8.56
CA VAL A 33 3.98 -3.52 -8.77
C VAL A 33 3.95 -4.35 -10.04
N GLU A 34 2.89 -5.13 -10.27
CA GLU A 34 2.71 -5.94 -11.49
C GLU A 34 2.70 -5.10 -12.77
N ASN A 35 2.15 -3.88 -12.69
CA ASN A 35 2.12 -2.93 -13.79
C ASN A 35 3.40 -2.09 -13.94
N GLU A 36 4.46 -2.40 -13.17
CA GLU A 36 5.71 -1.64 -13.14
C GLU A 36 5.48 -0.14 -12.90
N ALA A 37 4.49 0.23 -12.06
CA ALA A 37 4.17 1.62 -11.74
C ALA A 37 4.86 2.10 -10.44
N ILE A 38 5.18 1.17 -9.55
CA ILE A 38 5.91 1.40 -8.29
C ILE A 38 6.94 0.29 -8.09
N LEU A 39 7.87 0.51 -7.16
CA LEU A 39 8.91 -0.45 -6.77
C LEU A 39 8.65 -0.99 -5.35
N THR A 40 9.01 -2.25 -5.13
CA THR A 40 9.12 -2.87 -3.80
C THR A 40 10.38 -3.73 -3.76
N GLU A 41 10.86 -4.03 -2.56
CA GLU A 41 11.99 -4.95 -2.35
C GLU A 41 11.46 -6.40 -2.32
N GLY A 42 11.79 -7.19 -3.34
CA GLY A 42 11.32 -8.57 -3.47
C GLY A 42 9.85 -8.66 -3.91
N ASP A 43 9.17 -9.73 -3.50
CA ASP A 43 7.74 -9.91 -3.77
C ASP A 43 6.90 -8.97 -2.89
N PRO A 44 5.73 -8.50 -3.37
CA PRO A 44 4.81 -7.71 -2.54
C PRO A 44 4.42 -8.43 -1.25
N SER A 45 4.58 -7.76 -0.12
CA SER A 45 4.18 -8.26 1.20
C SER A 45 3.44 -7.20 2.02
N ALA A 46 2.76 -7.64 3.08
CA ALA A 46 2.00 -6.76 3.96
C ALA A 46 2.89 -5.77 4.74
N ASP A 47 4.14 -6.16 4.98
CA ASP A 47 5.19 -5.38 5.66
C ASP A 47 6.17 -4.70 4.68
N GLY A 48 5.95 -4.87 3.37
CA GLY A 48 6.82 -4.36 2.32
C GLY A 48 6.90 -2.82 2.27
N ILE A 49 8.03 -2.33 1.74
CA ILE A 49 8.25 -0.90 1.50
C ILE A 49 8.05 -0.62 0.02
N TYR A 50 7.07 0.23 -0.27
CA TYR A 50 6.70 0.62 -1.63
C TYR A 50 7.19 2.03 -1.92
N LYS A 51 7.80 2.23 -3.11
CA LYS A 51 8.37 3.51 -3.54
C LYS A 51 7.84 3.87 -4.94
N PRO A 52 7.47 5.13 -5.20
CA PRO A 52 7.08 5.54 -6.54
C PRO A 52 8.29 5.46 -7.49
N LEU A 53 8.03 5.10 -8.75
CA LEU A 53 9.02 5.28 -9.80
C LEU A 53 9.24 6.78 -10.02
N ARG A 54 10.45 7.27 -9.72
CA ARG A 54 10.84 8.61 -10.16
C ARG A 54 11.03 8.56 -11.67
N LYS A 55 10.17 9.26 -12.42
CA LYS A 55 10.47 9.61 -13.81
C LYS A 55 11.51 10.73 -13.79
N SER A 56 12.69 10.45 -14.36
CA SER A 56 13.73 11.45 -14.66
C SER A 56 13.29 12.39 -15.76
#